data_AF-A0A8I0FCL4-F1
#
_entry.id   AF-A0A8I0FCL4-F1
#
_cell.length_a   1.000
_cell.length_b   1.000
_cell.length_c   1.000
_cell.angle_alpha   90.00
_cell.angle_beta   90.00
_cell.angle_gamma   90.00
#
_symmetry.space_group_name_H-M   'P 1'
#
loop_
_entity.id
_entity.type
_entity.pdbx_description
1 polymer ?
#
loop_
_entity_poly.entity_id
_entity_poly.type
_entity_poly.pdbx_seq_one_letter_code
_entity_poly.pdbx_strand_id
1 'polypeptide(L)'
;MKSKNYALIGLLGALVAFGPLSIDMYLPSLPQMSVDLASSAQQIQKTITVFLVGFSIGMLFYGPLSDIYGRKKILIIGISIYIFA
;
A
#
# COMPACT_ATOMS: atom_id res chain seq x y z
N MET A 1 -31.00 6.80 -14.49
CA MET A 1 -29.98 7.87 -14.27
C MET A 1 -29.25 7.56 -12.97
N LYS A 2 -28.00 7.06 -13.01
CA LYS A 2 -27.21 6.75 -11.81
C LYS A 2 -26.88 8.07 -11.08
N SER A 3 -27.19 8.17 -9.79
CA SER A 3 -26.86 9.35 -8.99
C SER A 3 -25.33 9.59 -9.00
N LYS A 4 -24.91 10.84 -9.20
CA LYS A 4 -23.51 11.23 -9.07
C LYS A 4 -23.13 11.21 -7.59
N ASN A 5 -22.59 10.09 -7.10
CA ASN A 5 -22.11 9.97 -5.72
C ASN A 5 -20.68 10.50 -5.59
N TYR A 6 -20.54 11.82 -5.48
CA TYR A 6 -19.25 12.50 -5.25
C TYR A 6 -18.51 11.96 -4.00
N ALA A 7 -19.25 11.55 -2.97
CA ALA A 7 -18.69 10.91 -1.78
C ALA A 7 -17.94 9.61 -2.09
N LEU A 8 -18.43 8.80 -3.05
CA LEU A 8 -17.77 7.56 -3.45
C LEU A 8 -16.47 7.85 -4.22
N ILE A 9 -16.48 8.89 -5.06
CA ILE A 9 -15.29 9.33 -5.80
C ILE A 9 -14.22 9.82 -4.81
N GLY A 10 -14.61 10.64 -3.84
CA GLY A 10 -13.71 11.11 -2.77
C GLY A 10 -13.13 9.95 -1.95
N LEU A 11 -13.97 8.99 -1.56
CA LEU A 11 -13.53 7.80 -0.83
C LEU A 11 -12.53 6.96 -1.62
N LEU A 12 -12.83 6.64 -2.88
CA LEU A 12 -11.94 5.85 -3.73
C LEU A 12 -10.64 6.59 -4.01
N GLY A 13 -10.69 7.91 -4.22
CA GLY A 13 -9.50 8.75 -4.37
C GLY A 13 -8.62 8.72 -3.12
N ALA A 14 -9.21 8.88 -1.93
CA ALA A 14 -8.48 8.78 -0.67
C ALA A 14 -7.86 7.39 -0.47
N LEU A 15 -8.60 6.32 -0.80
CA LEU A 15 -8.11 4.94 -0.70
C LEU A 15 -6.90 4.68 -1.62
N VAL A 16 -6.91 5.22 -2.83
CA VAL A 16 -5.79 5.09 -3.77
C VAL A 16 -4.58 5.92 -3.32
N ALA A 17 -4.81 7.06 -2.68
CA ALA A 17 -3.75 7.96 -2.23
C ALA A 17 -2.88 7.37 -1.10
N PHE A 18 -3.39 6.40 -0.32
CA PHE A 18 -2.60 5.77 0.74
C PHE A 18 -1.30 5.14 0.25
N GLY A 19 -1.32 4.44 -0.89
CA GLY A 19 -0.12 3.77 -1.42
C GLY A 19 1.02 4.75 -1.71
N PRO A 20 0.81 5.75 -2.59
CA PRO A 20 1.80 6.79 -2.88
C PRO A 20 2.21 7.58 -1.63
N LEU A 21 1.27 7.96 -0.77
CA LEU A 21 1.60 8.71 0.46
C LEU A 21 2.57 7.95 1.36
N SER A 22 2.36 6.64 1.56
CA SER A 22 3.24 5.83 2.40
C SER A 22 4.65 5.72 1.82
N ILE A 23 4.78 5.55 0.50
CA ILE A 23 6.09 5.48 -0.17
C ILE A 23 6.79 6.84 -0.15
N ASP A 24 6.06 7.92 -0.42
CA ASP A 24 6.60 9.28 -0.46
C ASP A 24 7.04 9.75 0.93
N MET A 25 6.40 9.28 2.00
CA MET A 25 6.88 9.49 3.37
C MET A 25 8.10 8.61 3.70
N TYR A 26 8.14 7.39 3.15
CA TYR A 26 9.19 6.41 3.44
C TYR A 26 10.56 6.80 2.86
N LEU A 27 10.63 7.14 1.57
CA LEU A 27 11.90 7.47 0.89
C LEU A 27 12.75 8.55 1.59
N PRO A 28 12.22 9.74 1.94
CA PRO A 28 13.01 10.77 2.59
C PRO A 28 13.38 10.41 4.03
N SER A 29 12.66 9.47 4.67
CA SER A 29 12.96 9.02 6.04
C SER A 29 14.08 7.98 6.12
N LEU A 30 14.52 7.40 5.00
CA LEU A 30 15.56 6.35 4.98
C LEU A 30 16.87 6.74 5.68
N PRO A 31 17.44 7.96 5.46
CA PRO A 31 18.67 8.35 6.14
C PRO A 31 18.48 8.41 7.66
N GLN A 32 17.35 8.95 8.12
CA GLN A 32 17.03 9.05 9.54
C GLN A 32 16.84 7.66 10.17
N MET A 33 16.12 6.75 9.50
CA MET A 33 15.94 5.37 9.95
C MET A 33 17.26 4.62 10.10
N SER A 34 18.26 4.89 9.25
CA SER A 34 19.59 4.27 9.37
C SER A 34 20.30 4.66 10.67
N VAL A 35 20.13 5.92 11.10
CA VAL A 35 20.69 6.44 12.36
C VAL A 35 19.93 5.86 13.55
N ASP A 36 18.60 5.94 13.53
CA ASP A 36 17.75 5.55 14.64
C ASP A 36 17.80 4.03 14.92
N LEU A 37 17.96 3.22 13.87
CA LEU A 37 18.05 1.75 13.97
C LEU A 37 19.49 1.23 14.03
N ALA A 38 20.50 2.11 14.16
CA ALA A 38 21.92 1.76 14.13
C ALA A 38 22.28 0.78 13.00
N SER A 39 21.67 0.98 11.83
CA SER A 39 21.69 0.06 10.69
C SER A 39 22.39 0.69 9.50
N SER A 40 23.07 -0.11 8.67
CA SER A 40 23.74 0.42 7.48
C SER A 40 22.71 0.85 6.41
N ALA A 41 23.10 1.81 5.56
CA ALA A 41 22.29 2.22 4.41
C ALA A 41 21.90 1.03 3.53
N GLN A 42 22.77 0.02 3.41
CA GLN A 42 22.51 -1.22 2.69
C GLN A 42 21.39 -2.06 3.33
N GLN A 43 21.34 -2.14 4.66
CA GLN A 43 20.27 -2.86 5.37
C GLN A 43 18.93 -2.15 5.20
N ILE A 44 18.92 -0.82 5.32
CA ILE A 44 17.72 -0.02 5.09
C ILE A 44 17.25 -0.16 3.64
N GLN A 45 18.14 -0.14 2.65
CA GLN A 45 17.74 -0.29 1.24
C GLN A 45 17.10 -1.65 0.94
N LYS A 46 17.51 -2.73 1.63
CA LYS A 46 16.87 -4.04 1.49
C LYS A 46 15.39 -4.03 1.85
N THR A 47 14.96 -3.18 2.79
CA THR A 47 13.53 -3.08 3.18
C THR A 47 12.66 -2.67 2.00
N ILE A 48 13.12 -1.71 1.17
CA ILE A 48 12.43 -1.28 -0.05
C ILE A 48 12.41 -2.41 -1.06
N THR A 49 13.52 -3.11 -1.25
CA THR A 49 13.57 -4.25 -2.16
C THR A 49 12.56 -5.32 -1.76
N VAL A 50 12.52 -5.68 -0.48
CA VAL A 50 11.55 -6.66 0.06
C VAL A 50 10.12 -6.16 -0.11
N PHE A 51 9.85 -4.89 0.17
CA PHE A 51 8.56 -4.26 -0.07
C PHE A 51 8.13 -4.35 -1.53
N LEU A 52 9.00 -3.99 -2.48
CA LEU A 52 8.70 -4.03 -3.92
C LEU A 52 8.47 -5.45 -4.44
N VAL A 53 9.24 -6.42 -3.95
CA VAL A 53 9.04 -7.84 -4.28
C VAL A 53 7.68 -8.30 -3.75
N GLY A 54 7.38 -8.03 -2.49
CA GLY A 54 6.08 -8.36 -1.88
C GLY A 54 4.91 -7.69 -2.60
N PHE A 55 5.05 -6.42 -2.97
CA PHE A 55 4.07 -5.66 -3.72
C PHE A 55 3.81 -6.25 -5.11
N SER A 56 4.88 -6.60 -5.83
CA SER A 56 4.80 -7.23 -7.16
C SER A 56 4.10 -8.58 -7.09
N ILE A 57 4.42 -9.40 -6.09
CA ILE A 57 3.75 -10.67 -5.84
C ILE A 57 2.27 -10.43 -5.51
N GLY A 58 1.99 -9.46 -4.63
CA GLY A 58 0.63 -9.08 -4.25
C GLY A 58 -0.23 -8.68 -5.44
N MET A 59 0.31 -7.92 -6.40
CA MET A 59 -0.39 -7.52 -7.63
C MET A 59 -0.89 -8.70 -8.45
N LEU A 60 -0.14 -9.81 -8.51
CA LEU A 60 -0.53 -11.01 -9.25
C LEU A 60 -1.78 -11.68 -8.66
N PHE A 61 -1.92 -11.66 -7.34
CA PHE A 61 -3.05 -12.28 -6.65
C PHE A 61 -4.24 -11.34 -6.53
N TYR A 62 -4.00 -10.03 -6.33
CA TYR A 62 -5.05 -9.06 -6.02
C TYR A 62 -6.10 -8.95 -7.12
N GLY A 63 -5.69 -9.01 -8.39
CA GLY A 63 -6.59 -8.97 -9.55
C GLY A 63 -7.55 -10.17 -9.58
N PRO A 64 -7.04 -11.41 -9.76
CA PRO A 64 -7.87 -12.61 -9.80
C PRO A 64 -8.73 -12.79 -8.55
N LEU A 65 -8.19 -12.55 -7.35
CA LEU A 65 -8.95 -12.65 -6.10
C LEU A 65 -10.09 -11.62 -6.05
N SER A 66 -9.84 -10.39 -6.50
CA SER A 66 -10.84 -9.32 -6.56
C SER A 66 -11.98 -9.64 -7.52
N ASP A 67 -11.68 -10.30 -8.64
CA ASP A 67 -12.69 -10.68 -9.63
C ASP A 67 -13.51 -11.90 -9.18
N ILE A 68 -12.91 -12.87 -8.48
CA ILE A 68 -13.61 -14.08 -7.98
C ILE A 68 -14.46 -13.78 -6.74
N TYR A 69 -13.88 -13.12 -5.74
CA TYR A 69 -14.54 -12.91 -4.42
C TYR A 69 -15.30 -11.59 -4.33
N GLY A 70 -15.15 -10.72 -5.34
CA GLY A 70 -15.77 -9.41 -5.42
C GLY A 70 -14.90 -8.31 -4.79
N ARG A 71 -14.83 -7.18 -5.50
CA ARG A 71 -13.97 -6.02 -5.22
C ARG A 71 -14.06 -5.51 -3.78
N LYS A 72 -15.27 -5.37 -3.22
CA LYS A 72 -15.48 -4.81 -1.87
C LYS A 72 -14.87 -5.69 -0.77
N LYS A 73 -15.01 -7.02 -0.88
CA LYS A 73 -14.49 -7.95 0.15
C LYS A 73 -12.97 -7.92 0.17
N ILE A 74 -12.34 -8.01 -1.00
CA ILE A 74 -10.88 -7.95 -1.14
C ILE A 74 -10.33 -6.59 -0.71
N LEU A 75 -11.03 -5.49 -1.02
CA LEU A 75 -10.66 -4.15 -0.52
C LEU A 75 -10.62 -4.10 1.01
N ILE A 76 -11.67 -4.59 1.70
CA ILE A 76 -11.74 -4.58 3.16
C ILE A 76 -10.63 -5.45 3.77
N ILE A 77 -10.35 -6.61 3.17
CA ILE A 77 -9.26 -7.49 3.63
C ILE A 77 -7.91 -6.77 3.52
N GLY A 78 -7.59 -6.13 2.39
CA GLY A 78 -6.34 -5.39 2.23
C GLY A 78 -6.19 -4.23 3.17
N ILE A 79 -7.26 -3.44 3.38
CA ILE A 79 -7.25 -2.35 4.36
C ILE A 79 -7.04 -2.90 5.76
N SER A 80 -7.66 -4.03 6.11
CA SER A 80 -7.47 -4.66 7.42
C SER A 80 -6.01 -5.10 7.60
N ILE A 81 -5.43 -5.76 6.59
CA ILE A 81 -4.00 -6.13 6.61
C ILE A 81 -3.12 -4.90 6.79
N TYR A 82 -3.40 -3.82 6.06
CA TYR A 82 -2.63 -2.56 6.16
C TYR A 82 -2.70 -1.91 7.54
N ILE A 83 -3.83 -2.00 8.25
CA ILE A 83 -3.99 -1.45 9.60
C ILE A 83 -3.24 -2.26 10.66
N PHE A 84 -3.16 -3.58 10.47
CA PHE A 84 -2.58 -4.49 11.48
C PHE A 84 -1.12 -4.86 11.24
N ALA A 85 -0.59 -4.62 10.04
CA ALA A 85 0.82 -4.82 9.70
C ALA A 85 1.68 -3.69 10.26
#